data_AF-A0A2T4ZG66-F1
#
_entry.id   AF-A0A2T4ZG66-F1
#
_cell.length_a   1.000
_cell.length_b   1.000
_cell.length_c   1.000
_cell.angle_alpha   90.00
_cell.angle_beta   90.00
_cell.angle_gamma   90.00
#
_symmetry.space_group_name_H-M   'P 1'
#
loop_
_entity.id
_entity.type
_entity.pdbx_description
1 polymer ?
#
loop_
_entity_poly.entity_id
_entity_poly.type
_entity_poly.pdbx_seq_one_letter_code
_entity_poly.pdbx_strand_id
1 'polypeptide(L)'
;MAAPALLLEVPREAVSLSARLQRRLDTVTLSGAGRILAIGLDGQTGVQVTIVAFSSAARRDAFRDGLADLVADGLVARSLDSAARETAGLGLLFP
;
A
#
# COMPACT_ATOMS: atom_id res chain seq x y z
N MET A 1 0.44 17.89 9.37
CA MET A 1 -0.66 17.00 8.95
C MET A 1 -0.04 15.75 8.34
N ALA A 2 -0.37 14.56 8.83
CA ALA A 2 0.12 13.32 8.23
C ALA A 2 -0.43 13.19 6.80
N ALA A 3 0.44 12.88 5.83
CA ALA A 3 0.00 12.65 4.46
C ALA A 3 -0.79 11.32 4.41
N PRO A 4 -1.99 11.29 3.80
CA PRO A 4 -2.81 10.09 3.79
C PRO A 4 -2.13 9.01 2.93
N ALA A 5 -1.60 7.97 3.56
CA ALA A 5 -0.93 6.87 2.90
C ALA A 5 -1.57 5.52 3.23
N LEU A 6 -1.37 4.55 2.35
CA LEU A 6 -1.87 3.19 2.46
C LEU A 6 -0.71 2.21 2.24
N LEU A 7 -0.58 1.27 3.17
CA LEU A 7 0.29 0.10 3.08
C LEU A 7 -0.52 -1.05 2.48
N LEU A 8 0.06 -1.70 1.48
CA LEU A 8 -0.54 -2.82 0.76
C LEU A 8 0.41 -3.99 0.86
N GLU A 9 -0.06 -5.11 1.38
CA GLU A 9 0.75 -6.30 1.59
C GLU A 9 0.13 -7.45 0.80
N VAL A 10 0.91 -8.02 -0.12
CA VAL A 10 0.49 -9.11 -1.00
C VAL A 10 1.40 -10.31 -0.79
N PRO A 11 0.88 -11.50 -0.48
CA PRO A 11 1.70 -12.70 -0.43
C PRO A 11 2.26 -13.00 -1.83
N ARG A 12 3.58 -13.27 -1.93
CA ARG A 12 4.28 -13.50 -3.22
C ARG A 12 3.68 -14.62 -4.04
N GLU A 13 3.15 -15.63 -3.38
CA GLU A 13 2.46 -16.77 -3.99
C GLU A 13 1.15 -16.37 -4.71
N ALA A 14 0.54 -15.26 -4.34
CA ALA A 14 -0.65 -14.71 -5.00
C ALA A 14 -0.28 -13.82 -6.21
N VAL A 15 0.45 -14.38 -7.19
CA VAL A 15 0.91 -13.64 -8.39
C VAL A 15 -0.24 -12.96 -9.15
N SER A 16 -1.40 -13.62 -9.23
CA SER A 16 -2.62 -13.06 -9.83
C SER A 16 -3.14 -11.84 -9.06
N LEU A 17 -3.06 -11.87 -7.73
CA LEU A 17 -3.41 -10.75 -6.87
C LEU A 17 -2.43 -9.60 -7.09
N SER A 18 -1.12 -9.88 -7.12
CA SER A 18 -0.06 -8.89 -7.40
C SER A 18 -0.28 -8.20 -8.75
N ALA A 19 -0.59 -8.95 -9.81
CA ALA A 19 -0.84 -8.38 -11.14
C ALA A 19 -2.10 -7.51 -11.18
N ARG A 20 -3.18 -7.90 -10.48
CA ARG A 20 -4.39 -7.09 -10.34
C ARG A 20 -4.13 -5.81 -9.54
N LEU A 21 -3.39 -5.92 -8.44
CA LEU A 21 -3.00 -4.78 -7.63
C LEU A 21 -2.16 -3.80 -8.45
N GLN A 22 -1.16 -4.29 -9.18
CA GLN A 22 -0.31 -3.46 -10.02
C GLN A 22 -1.10 -2.70 -11.08
N ARG A 23 -2.08 -3.34 -11.75
CA ARG A 23 -3.00 -2.65 -12.68
C ARG A 23 -3.83 -1.56 -12.00
N ARG A 24 -4.29 -1.82 -10.77
CA ARG A 24 -5.05 -0.84 -9.97
C ARG A 24 -4.18 0.36 -9.60
N LEU A 25 -2.95 0.10 -9.16
CA LEU A 25 -1.96 1.11 -8.81
C LEU A 25 -1.59 1.97 -10.00
N ASP A 26 -1.40 1.35 -11.16
CA ASP A 26 -1.15 2.05 -12.43
C ASP A 26 -2.32 2.97 -12.80
N THR A 27 -3.56 2.46 -12.71
CA THR A 27 -4.78 3.26 -12.93
C THR A 27 -4.86 4.47 -11.99
N VAL A 28 -4.56 4.28 -10.71
CA VAL A 28 -4.57 5.36 -9.70
C VAL A 28 -3.47 6.37 -9.96
N THR A 29 -2.29 5.91 -10.36
CA THR A 29 -1.14 6.77 -10.68
C THR A 29 -1.43 7.59 -11.94
N LEU A 30 -1.98 6.95 -12.99
CA LEU A 30 -2.42 7.61 -14.23
C LEU A 30 -3.53 8.63 -13.98
N SER A 31 -4.46 8.34 -13.07
CA SER A 31 -5.55 9.25 -12.69
C SER A 31 -5.08 10.41 -11.79
N GLY A 32 -3.80 10.43 -11.40
CA GLY A 32 -3.25 11.43 -10.48
C GLY A 32 -3.87 11.35 -9.08
N ALA A 33 -4.44 10.19 -8.73
CA ALA A 33 -5.14 9.98 -7.47
C ALA A 33 -4.17 9.60 -6.33
N GLY A 34 -3.03 8.99 -6.66
CA GLY A 34 -1.99 8.63 -5.70
C GLY A 34 -0.61 8.48 -6.34
N ARG A 35 0.42 8.40 -5.51
CA ARG A 35 1.83 8.19 -5.88
C ARG A 35 2.38 7.01 -5.11
N ILE A 36 3.00 6.07 -5.83
CA ILE A 36 3.73 4.97 -5.21
C ILE A 36 5.02 5.52 -4.59
N LEU A 37 5.21 5.31 -3.29
CA LEU A 37 6.37 5.77 -2.54
C LEU A 37 7.46 4.71 -2.47
N ALA A 38 7.06 3.46 -2.24
CA ALA A 38 7.98 2.35 -2.08
C ALA A 38 7.31 1.04 -2.48
N ILE A 39 8.10 0.13 -3.06
CA ILE A 39 7.75 -1.26 -3.27
C ILE A 39 8.91 -2.07 -2.71
N GLY A 40 8.61 -2.96 -1.76
CA GLY A 40 9.57 -3.81 -1.10
C GLY A 40 9.11 -5.26 -1.12
N LEU A 41 10.06 -6.16 -0.89
CA LEU A 41 9.80 -7.56 -0.65
C LEU A 41 10.32 -7.87 0.74
N ASP A 42 9.43 -8.33 1.61
CA ASP A 42 9.82 -8.91 2.88
C ASP A 42 10.35 -10.32 2.61
N GLY A 43 11.69 -10.46 2.62
CA GLY A 43 12.36 -11.71 2.30
C GLY A 43 12.18 -12.81 3.35
N GLN A 44 11.66 -12.49 4.54
CA GLN A 44 11.43 -13.44 5.62
C GLN A 44 10.03 -14.07 5.55
N THR A 45 9.03 -13.26 5.20
CA THR A 45 7.61 -13.65 5.12
C THR A 45 7.16 -13.91 3.69
N GLY A 46 7.96 -13.54 2.68
CA GLY A 46 7.59 -13.69 1.28
C GLY A 46 6.44 -12.78 0.88
N VAL A 47 6.30 -11.63 1.52
CA VAL A 47 5.22 -10.67 1.27
C VAL A 47 5.77 -9.47 0.51
N GLN A 48 5.12 -9.10 -0.59
CA GLN A 48 5.39 -7.86 -1.29
C GLN A 48 4.64 -6.73 -0.61
N VAL A 49 5.36 -5.68 -0.24
CA VAL A 49 4.83 -4.50 0.45
C VAL A 49 4.87 -3.32 -0.51
N THR A 50 3.76 -2.60 -0.64
CA THR A 50 3.67 -1.39 -1.47
C THR A 50 3.06 -0.25 -0.67
N ILE A 51 3.72 0.91 -0.68
CA ILE A 51 3.27 2.11 0.01
C ILE A 51 2.78 3.11 -1.04
N VAL A 52 1.54 3.55 -0.89
CA VAL A 52 0.92 4.54 -1.78
C VAL A 52 0.49 5.75 -0.98
N ALA A 53 0.99 6.93 -1.37
CA ALA A 53 0.53 8.20 -0.82
C ALA A 53 -0.57 8.79 -1.69
N PHE A 54 -1.55 9.41 -1.05
CA PHE A 54 -2.67 10.07 -1.71
C PHE A 54 -2.62 11.56 -1.44
N SER A 55 -3.21 12.34 -2.34
CA SER A 55 -3.35 13.78 -2.14
C SER A 55 -4.40 14.14 -1.09
N SER A 56 -5.31 13.22 -0.74
CA SER A 56 -6.39 13.47 0.22
C SER A 56 -6.88 12.16 0.87
N ALA A 57 -7.36 12.24 2.12
CA ALA A 57 -7.88 11.09 2.84
C ALA A 57 -9.10 10.46 2.13
N ALA A 58 -9.96 11.27 1.51
CA ALA A 58 -11.10 10.78 0.72
C ALA A 58 -10.67 9.89 -0.46
N ARG A 59 -9.56 10.22 -1.15
CA ARG A 59 -9.04 9.40 -2.25
C ARG A 59 -8.42 8.09 -1.75
N ARG A 60 -7.70 8.15 -0.63
CA ARG A 60 -7.19 6.94 0.04
C ARG A 60 -8.35 6.00 0.39
N ASP A 61 -9.43 6.53 0.96
CA ASP A 61 -10.60 5.75 1.35
C ASP A 61 -11.34 5.16 0.13
N ALA A 62 -11.57 5.96 -0.91
CA ALA A 62 -12.15 5.47 -2.17
C ALA A 62 -11.29 4.38 -2.82
N PHE A 63 -9.95 4.53 -2.76
CA PHE A 63 -9.05 3.50 -3.25
C PHE A 63 -9.11 2.23 -2.39
N ARG A 64 -9.11 2.37 -1.05
CA ARG A 64 -9.23 1.26 -0.11
C ARG A 64 -10.54 0.49 -0.33
N ASP A 65 -11.65 1.19 -0.52
CA ASP A 65 -12.95 0.59 -0.85
C ASP A 65 -12.89 -0.17 -2.17
N GLY A 66 -12.25 0.43 -3.19
CA GLY A 66 -12.00 -0.23 -4.48
C GLY A 66 -11.04 -1.43 -4.42
N LEU A 67 -10.35 -1.65 -3.30
CA LEU A 67 -9.52 -2.83 -3.03
C LEU A 67 -10.25 -3.91 -2.23
N ALA A 68 -11.49 -3.71 -1.79
CA ALA A 68 -12.21 -4.67 -0.95
C ALA A 68 -12.30 -6.08 -1.57
N ASP A 69 -12.44 -6.18 -2.89
CA ASP A 69 -12.39 -7.43 -3.65
C ASP A 69 -11.03 -8.14 -3.50
N LEU A 70 -9.93 -7.39 -3.60
CA LEU A 70 -8.58 -7.92 -3.43
C LEU A 70 -8.31 -8.29 -1.97
N VAL A 71 -8.91 -7.58 -1.01
CA VAL A 71 -8.82 -7.90 0.42
C VAL A 71 -9.51 -9.24 0.71
N ALA A 72 -10.64 -9.51 0.06
CA ALA A 72 -11.29 -10.82 0.13
C ALA A 72 -10.41 -11.94 -0.47
N ASP A 73 -9.58 -11.62 -1.47
CA ASP A 73 -8.60 -12.52 -2.11
C ASP A 73 -7.30 -12.69 -1.28
N GLY A 74 -7.16 -11.97 -0.16
CA GLY A 74 -6.03 -12.08 0.77
C GLY A 74 -5.04 -10.91 0.78
N LEU A 75 -5.34 -9.80 0.07
CA LEU A 75 -4.60 -8.54 0.18
C LEU A 75 -4.80 -7.94 1.58
N VAL A 76 -3.73 -7.45 2.20
CA VAL A 76 -3.85 -6.65 3.43
C VAL A 76 -3.64 -5.18 3.09
N ALA A 77 -4.67 -4.35 3.29
CA ALA A 77 -4.62 -2.92 3.07
C ALA A 77 -4.77 -2.16 4.40
N ARG A 78 -3.71 -1.47 4.85
CA ARG A 78 -3.66 -0.76 6.13
C ARG A 78 -3.38 0.72 5.92
N SER A 79 -4.14 1.58 6.60
CA SER A 79 -3.88 3.02 6.56
C SER A 79 -2.64 3.35 7.38
N LEU A 80 -1.68 4.02 6.76
CA LEU A 80 -0.54 4.61 7.45
C LEU A 80 -0.96 5.97 7.99
N ASP A 81 -1.84 5.96 8.99
CA ASP A 81 -2.24 7.17 9.72
C ASP A 81 -1.28 7.37 10.89
N SER A 82 -0.14 8.01 10.63
CA SER A 82 0.81 8.54 11.64
C SER A 82 1.37 7.58 12.72
N ALA A 83 0.90 6.33 12.84
CA ALA A 83 1.23 5.36 13.89
C ALA A 83 2.44 4.47 13.56
N ALA A 84 2.97 4.57 12.33
CA ALA A 84 4.24 3.94 11.96
C ALA A 84 5.46 4.71 12.48
N ARG A 85 5.28 5.70 13.37
CA ARG A 85 6.38 6.32 14.10
C ARG A 85 6.74 5.58 15.39
N GLU A 86 5.85 4.74 15.93
CA GLU A 86 6.07 4.11 17.25
C GLU A 86 6.13 2.58 17.21
N THR A 87 5.52 1.90 16.23
CA THR A 87 5.48 0.42 16.20
C THR A 87 6.35 -0.22 15.12
N ALA A 88 7.02 0.58 14.28
CA ALA A 88 8.10 0.09 13.44
C ALA A 88 9.41 0.51 14.11
N GLY A 89 9.96 -0.36 14.96
CA GLY A 89 11.40 -0.43 15.24
C GLY A 89 12.22 -0.77 13.99
N LEU A 90 11.90 -0.16 12.85
CA LEU A 90 12.75 -0.05 11.68
C LEU A 90 13.52 1.25 11.87
N GLY A 91 14.57 1.16 12.67
CA GLY A 91 15.63 2.14 12.65
C GLY A 91 16.20 2.20 11.24
N LEU A 92 15.83 3.23 10.49
CA LEU A 92 16.61 3.76 9.38
C LEU A 92 16.49 5.29 9.50
N LEU A 93 17.47 5.96 10.11
CA LEU A 93 18.63 6.45 9.36
C LEU A 93 18.17 7.01 8.00
N PHE A 94 17.60 8.21 8.05
CA PHE A 94 17.81 9.16 6.97
C PHE A 94 18.67 10.28 7.54
N PRO A 95 19.88 10.54 6.98
CA PRO A 95 20.66 11.71 7.34
C PRO A 95 19.92 13.01 7.01
#